data_AF-A0A8C5ASU4-F1
#
_entry.id   AF-A0A8C5ASU4-F1
#
_cell.length_a   1.000
_cell.length_b   1.000
_cell.length_c   1.000
_cell.angle_alpha   90.00
_cell.angle_beta   90.00
_cell.angle_gamma   90.00
#
_symmetry.space_group_name_H-M   'P 1'
#
loop_
_entity.id
_entity.type
_entity.pdbx_description
1 polymer ?
#
loop_
_entity_poly.entity_id
_entity_poly.type
_entity_poly.pdbx_seq_one_letter_code
_entity_poly.pdbx_strand_id
1 'polypeptide(L)'
;RLSLLYRGESVPFSRSHVKSLYLSLLRCGHCKKLAPDFAKAASRLKGSVQLAKVDCTANPDTCKGFGASAYPLLKVFRNGVDAGSYTGPRTADGIVQYMRTQTGPDSVPLRTEEDLQAFINNYDPSIVGFFPPGSTGLPEFLKAAAQLREQFRFAHSVEPDLGGPHSLDPPLEGPQTLHVVLFRPPRLSSRFEEGSVLFTDPVSVAALRRFIRDSLYGTCPHLTLENKERLRVRDLLTVYYDLDYRRNPTGSKYWRNRVMKVASRYSSRGLSFAVANKHDFLSELEEDFGLGMSEATELPVVTIKTRLGHKFTMREEFTRDGSSLERFLDDYFSGLLKRFIKSQTVPEINNSPVKVLVAESFEEVVNQPEKDVLVQFFSPRCPHCKKLTPVYTELAEQLYLDPNLIIAEMDATANDVPLGYDVQGFPTIYFAPVGKKDQPIRYEVTH
;
A
#
# COMPACT_ATOMS: atom_id res chain seq x y z
N ARG A 1 24.17 23.72 -13.93
CA ARG A 1 24.09 24.27 -12.55
C ARG A 1 22.80 25.08 -12.46
N LEU A 2 21.77 24.61 -11.74
CA LEU A 2 20.50 25.33 -11.59
C LEU A 2 20.71 26.59 -10.73
N SER A 3 20.67 27.78 -11.34
CA SER A 3 20.64 29.07 -10.63
C SER A 3 19.17 29.51 -10.47
N LEU A 4 18.69 29.58 -9.22
CA LEU A 4 17.39 30.17 -8.91
C LEU A 4 17.54 31.70 -8.88
N LEU A 5 16.88 32.38 -9.82
CA LEU A 5 16.77 33.84 -9.85
C LEU A 5 15.94 34.32 -8.65
N TYR A 6 16.58 35.00 -7.70
CA TYR A 6 15.89 35.77 -6.67
C TYR A 6 16.19 37.24 -6.94
N ARG A 7 15.17 38.03 -7.32
CA ARG A 7 15.27 39.48 -7.60
C ARG A 7 16.31 39.90 -8.65
N GLY A 8 16.57 39.07 -9.66
CA GLY A 8 17.46 39.46 -10.77
C GLY A 8 18.96 39.43 -10.45
N GLU A 9 19.36 38.96 -9.27
CA GLU A 9 20.77 38.74 -8.93
C GLU A 9 21.07 37.25 -8.73
N SER A 10 22.23 36.82 -9.25
CA SER A 10 22.78 35.49 -9.02
C SER A 10 23.34 35.39 -7.60
N VAL A 11 22.55 34.85 -6.66
CA VAL A 11 23.03 34.63 -5.29
C VAL A 11 23.92 33.37 -5.26
N PRO A 12 25.20 33.47 -4.84
CA PRO A 12 26.08 32.32 -4.80
C PRO A 12 25.61 31.27 -3.79
N PHE A 13 25.75 30.00 -4.19
CA PHE A 13 25.41 28.81 -3.41
C PHE A 13 26.22 28.76 -2.11
N SER A 14 25.58 28.97 -0.96
CA SER A 14 26.17 28.67 0.36
C SER A 14 26.06 27.16 0.69
N ARG A 15 26.93 26.69 1.60
CA ARG A 15 27.23 25.29 1.98
C ARG A 15 26.06 24.46 2.56
N SER A 16 24.82 24.94 2.56
CA SER A 16 23.67 24.14 3.01
C SER A 16 23.21 23.17 1.90
N HIS A 17 23.24 21.89 2.23
CA HIS A 17 22.99 20.77 1.30
C HIS A 17 21.50 20.55 1.00
N VAL A 18 20.59 21.36 1.58
CA VAL A 18 19.13 21.21 1.44
C VAL A 18 18.46 22.56 1.28
N LYS A 19 17.55 22.65 0.31
CA LYS A 19 16.79 23.83 -0.08
C LYS A 19 15.31 23.45 -0.20
N SER A 20 14.40 24.40 -0.01
CA SER A 20 12.99 24.24 -0.39
C SER A 20 12.59 25.34 -1.36
N LEU A 21 11.84 24.94 -2.38
CA LEU A 21 11.33 25.80 -3.45
C LEU A 21 9.81 25.92 -3.32
N TYR A 22 9.34 27.15 -3.18
CA TYR A 22 7.94 27.52 -3.18
C TYR A 22 7.56 28.13 -4.54
N LEU A 23 6.80 27.40 -5.33
CA LEU A 23 6.26 27.84 -6.61
C LEU A 23 4.88 28.46 -6.40
N SER A 24 4.70 29.71 -6.83
CA SER A 24 3.53 30.52 -6.52
C SER A 24 3.01 31.29 -7.74
N LEU A 25 1.71 31.58 -7.78
CA LEU A 25 1.11 32.53 -8.73
C LEU A 25 0.65 33.80 -8.02
N LEU A 26 0.81 34.95 -8.67
CA LEU A 26 0.43 36.27 -8.14
C LEU A 26 -1.05 36.36 -7.69
N ARG A 27 -1.95 35.63 -8.35
CA ARG A 27 -3.41 35.64 -8.11
C ARG A 27 -3.96 34.39 -7.42
N CYS A 28 -3.12 33.61 -6.73
CA CYS A 28 -3.54 32.39 -6.04
C CYS A 28 -3.89 32.65 -4.56
N GLY A 29 -5.14 32.38 -4.16
CA GLY A 29 -5.62 32.58 -2.79
C GLY A 29 -4.88 31.75 -1.74
N HIS A 30 -4.65 30.46 -2.00
CA HIS A 30 -3.87 29.58 -1.13
C HIS A 30 -2.40 30.03 -1.01
N CYS A 31 -1.85 30.65 -2.06
CA CYS A 31 -0.49 31.17 -2.09
C CYS A 31 -0.37 32.41 -1.20
N LYS A 32 -1.34 33.33 -1.28
CA LYS A 32 -1.43 34.50 -0.40
C LYS A 32 -1.54 34.08 1.07
N LYS A 33 -2.35 33.05 1.36
CA LYS A 33 -2.53 32.51 2.73
C LYS A 33 -1.23 31.89 3.29
N LEU A 34 -0.46 31.18 2.46
CA LEU A 34 0.79 30.53 2.88
C LEU A 34 1.98 31.51 2.98
N ALA A 35 1.99 32.60 2.20
CA ALA A 35 3.10 33.56 2.17
C ALA A 35 3.63 34.01 3.55
N PRO A 36 2.78 34.43 4.52
CA PRO A 36 3.27 34.83 5.85
C PRO A 36 3.93 33.68 6.62
N ASP A 37 3.34 32.49 6.61
CA ASP A 37 3.89 31.29 7.26
C ASP A 37 5.21 30.85 6.61
N PHE A 38 5.31 30.90 5.28
CA PHE A 38 6.52 30.55 4.55
C PHE A 38 7.67 31.53 4.85
N ALA A 39 7.38 32.84 4.96
CA ALA A 39 8.35 33.84 5.37
C ALA A 39 8.81 33.65 6.83
N LYS A 40 7.88 33.32 7.74
CA LYS A 40 8.18 33.00 9.14
C LYS A 40 9.06 31.75 9.26
N ALA A 41 8.76 30.71 8.48
CA ALA A 41 9.59 29.52 8.40
C ALA A 41 11.00 29.83 7.85
N ALA A 42 11.10 30.62 6.79
CA ALA A 42 12.38 31.03 6.21
C ALA A 42 13.26 31.78 7.21
N SER A 43 12.66 32.67 8.03
CA SER A 43 13.38 33.36 9.10
C SER A 43 13.90 32.40 10.17
N ARG A 44 13.12 31.38 10.55
CA ARG A 44 13.50 30.39 11.59
C ARG A 44 14.51 29.35 11.11
N LEU A 45 14.62 29.16 9.80
CA LEU A 45 15.55 28.23 9.17
C LEU A 45 16.79 28.92 8.59
N LYS A 46 16.93 30.23 8.79
CA LYS A 46 18.07 31.01 8.31
C LYS A 46 19.37 30.39 8.83
N GLY A 47 20.30 30.12 7.92
CA GLY A 47 21.60 29.51 8.22
C GLY A 47 21.63 27.97 8.12
N SER A 48 20.49 27.28 8.22
CA SER A 48 20.40 25.82 8.08
C SER A 48 19.74 25.39 6.77
N VAL A 49 18.67 26.06 6.36
CA VAL A 49 17.88 25.72 5.17
C VAL A 49 17.56 26.97 4.38
N GLN A 50 17.77 26.93 3.06
CA GLN A 50 17.36 28.02 2.19
C GLN A 50 15.96 27.78 1.64
N LEU A 51 15.04 28.69 1.95
CA LEU A 51 13.69 28.71 1.38
C LEU A 51 13.65 29.76 0.27
N ALA A 52 13.26 29.34 -0.94
CA ALA A 52 13.16 30.19 -2.12
C ALA A 52 11.71 30.26 -2.62
N LYS A 53 11.31 31.42 -3.15
CA LYS A 53 10.02 31.63 -3.82
C LYS A 53 10.26 31.88 -5.30
N VAL A 54 9.47 31.24 -6.16
CA VAL A 54 9.38 31.56 -7.60
C VAL A 54 7.97 32.03 -7.91
N ASP A 55 7.89 33.12 -8.67
CA ASP A 55 6.66 33.62 -9.24
C ASP A 55 6.48 33.03 -10.64
N CYS A 56 5.53 32.11 -10.76
CA CYS A 56 5.22 31.40 -12.00
C CYS A 56 4.48 32.28 -13.01
N THR A 57 3.99 33.46 -12.63
CA THR A 57 3.49 34.44 -13.61
C THR A 57 4.63 35.07 -14.40
N ALA A 58 5.78 35.28 -13.76
CA ALA A 58 6.99 35.80 -14.39
C ALA A 58 7.93 34.71 -14.93
N ASN A 59 7.80 33.46 -14.46
CA ASN A 59 8.69 32.35 -14.79
C ASN A 59 7.92 31.06 -15.20
N PRO A 60 7.10 31.11 -16.27
CA PRO A 60 6.22 30.01 -16.63
C PRO A 60 6.96 28.72 -17.01
N ASP A 61 8.07 28.81 -17.76
CA ASP A 61 8.83 27.64 -18.22
C ASP A 61 9.51 26.92 -17.06
N THR A 62 10.05 27.65 -16.09
CA THR A 62 10.63 27.06 -14.86
C THR A 62 9.57 26.29 -14.09
N CYS A 63 8.37 26.86 -13.93
CA CYS A 63 7.31 26.20 -13.18
C CYS A 63 6.72 24.98 -13.92
N LYS A 64 6.59 25.07 -15.25
CA LYS A 64 6.22 23.92 -16.09
C LYS A 64 7.26 22.81 -16.00
N GLY A 65 8.55 23.14 -16.05
CA GLY A 65 9.66 22.19 -15.91
C GLY A 65 9.67 21.44 -14.56
N PHE A 66 9.12 22.04 -13.51
CA PHE A 66 8.93 21.39 -12.21
C PHE A 66 7.58 20.69 -12.03
N GLY A 67 6.73 20.64 -13.06
CA GLY A 67 5.44 19.95 -13.03
C GLY A 67 4.35 20.70 -12.25
N ALA A 68 4.42 22.04 -12.17
CA ALA A 68 3.41 22.83 -11.47
C ALA A 68 2.08 22.87 -12.23
N SER A 69 1.16 21.96 -11.87
CA SER A 69 -0.24 21.94 -12.36
C SER A 69 -1.23 22.59 -11.37
N ALA A 70 -0.84 22.77 -10.11
CA ALA A 70 -1.63 23.41 -9.07
C ALA A 70 -0.74 24.25 -8.14
N TYR A 71 -1.33 25.28 -7.51
CA TYR A 71 -0.59 26.24 -6.68
C TYR A 71 -1.21 26.40 -5.28
N PRO A 72 -0.39 26.57 -4.22
CA PRO A 72 1.07 26.53 -4.24
C PRO A 72 1.62 25.10 -4.37
N LEU A 73 2.69 24.93 -5.14
CA LEU A 73 3.48 23.71 -5.19
C LEU A 73 4.78 23.95 -4.41
N LEU A 74 5.03 23.12 -3.41
CA LEU A 74 6.24 23.16 -2.59
C LEU A 74 7.10 21.96 -2.96
N LYS A 75 8.34 22.22 -3.38
CA LYS A 75 9.35 21.19 -3.67
C LYS A 75 10.52 21.29 -2.71
N VAL A 76 11.19 20.17 -2.52
CA VAL A 76 12.39 20.05 -1.69
C VAL A 76 13.53 19.70 -2.62
N PHE A 77 14.69 20.32 -2.42
CA PHE A 77 15.89 20.05 -3.19
C PHE A 77 17.02 19.69 -2.22
N ARG A 78 17.74 18.61 -2.51
CA ARG A 78 18.93 18.20 -1.76
C ARG A 78 20.09 18.09 -2.72
N ASN A 79 21.20 18.75 -2.40
CA ASN A 79 22.41 18.79 -3.24
C ASN A 79 22.15 19.24 -4.69
N GLY A 80 21.13 20.08 -4.88
CA GLY A 80 20.72 20.55 -6.21
C GLY A 80 19.86 19.56 -7.00
N VAL A 81 19.50 18.41 -6.44
CA VAL A 81 18.59 17.40 -7.01
C VAL A 81 17.20 17.57 -6.40
N ASP A 82 16.16 17.36 -7.20
CA ASP A 82 14.76 17.33 -6.75
C ASP A 82 14.55 16.13 -5.81
N ALA A 83 14.17 16.41 -4.56
CA ALA A 83 13.92 15.45 -3.49
C ALA A 83 12.41 15.26 -3.23
N GLY A 84 11.57 15.66 -4.18
CA GLY A 84 10.12 15.46 -4.13
C GLY A 84 9.33 16.65 -3.60
N SER A 85 8.01 16.44 -3.52
CA SER A 85 7.06 17.47 -3.08
C SER A 85 6.89 17.47 -1.57
N TYR A 86 6.76 18.66 -0.99
CA TYR A 86 6.35 18.80 0.40
C TYR A 86 4.83 18.64 0.52
N THR A 87 4.42 17.60 1.25
CA THR A 87 3.01 17.25 1.51
C THR A 87 2.56 17.54 2.94
N GLY A 88 3.42 18.16 3.75
CA GLY A 88 3.12 18.47 5.15
C GLY A 88 2.22 19.69 5.38
N PRO A 89 1.93 20.03 6.65
CA PRO A 89 1.08 21.17 7.01
C PRO A 89 1.65 22.51 6.53
N ARG A 90 0.84 23.30 5.82
CA ARG A 90 1.22 24.61 5.25
C ARG A 90 1.25 25.73 6.32
N THR A 91 1.91 25.49 7.45
CA THR A 91 2.12 26.42 8.57
C THR A 91 3.62 26.60 8.81
N ALA A 92 4.01 27.69 9.48
CA ALA A 92 5.42 27.94 9.77
C ALA A 92 6.06 26.79 10.57
N ASP A 93 5.37 26.25 11.58
CA ASP A 93 5.85 25.13 12.39
C ASP A 93 5.97 23.84 11.59
N GLY A 94 4.96 23.51 10.77
CA GLY A 94 4.98 22.31 9.92
C GLY A 94 6.12 22.32 8.91
N ILE A 95 6.43 23.48 8.32
CA ILE A 95 7.56 23.65 7.40
C ILE A 95 8.88 23.57 8.14
N VAL A 96 9.03 24.25 9.29
CA VAL A 96 10.26 24.23 10.09
C VAL A 96 10.59 22.82 10.56
N GLN A 97 9.62 22.10 11.09
CA GLN A 97 9.81 20.74 11.58
C GLN A 97 10.24 19.81 10.45
N TYR A 98 9.54 19.84 9.31
CA TYR A 98 9.90 19.02 8.16
C TYR A 98 11.28 19.39 7.60
N MET A 99 11.59 20.66 7.41
CA MET A 99 12.89 21.03 6.83
C MET A 99 14.05 20.70 7.76
N ARG A 100 13.85 20.78 9.09
CA ARG A 100 14.85 20.34 10.07
C ARG A 100 15.13 18.84 9.97
N THR A 101 14.12 17.99 9.71
CA THR A 101 14.37 16.56 9.47
C THR A 101 15.11 16.33 8.16
N GLN A 102 14.89 17.17 7.14
CA GLN A 102 15.62 17.09 5.88
C GLN A 102 17.09 17.53 6.00
N THR A 103 17.41 18.43 6.93
CA THR A 103 18.79 18.94 7.16
C THR A 103 19.51 18.28 8.33
N GLY A 104 18.81 17.43 9.07
CA GLY A 104 19.43 16.57 10.07
C GLY A 104 20.48 15.66 9.43
N PRO A 105 21.44 15.17 10.23
CA PRO A 105 22.44 14.24 9.74
C PRO A 105 21.76 13.01 9.14
N ASP A 106 22.41 12.37 8.16
CA ASP A 106 21.88 11.15 7.54
C ASP A 106 21.63 10.04 8.56
N SER A 107 22.40 10.07 9.65
CA SER A 107 22.21 9.28 10.85
C SER A 107 22.36 10.15 12.11
N VAL A 108 21.40 10.11 13.02
CA VAL A 108 21.40 10.90 14.26
C VAL A 108 22.46 10.36 15.24
N PRO A 109 23.43 11.18 15.71
CA PRO A 109 24.36 10.75 16.75
C PRO A 109 23.63 10.65 18.09
N LEU A 110 23.80 9.53 18.79
CA LEU A 110 23.25 9.25 20.12
C LEU A 110 24.40 9.26 21.13
N ARG A 111 24.23 9.95 22.26
CA ARG A 111 25.27 10.08 23.29
C ARG A 111 24.85 9.50 24.63
N THR A 112 23.54 9.37 24.87
CA THR A 112 23.02 8.84 26.14
C THR A 112 21.94 7.79 25.89
N GLU A 113 21.59 7.05 26.94
CA GLU A 113 20.48 6.08 26.90
C GLU A 113 19.16 6.79 26.60
N GLU A 114 18.96 8.00 27.14
CA GLU A 114 17.79 8.82 26.84
C GLU A 114 17.69 9.19 25.36
N ASP A 115 18.81 9.49 24.69
CA ASP A 115 18.84 9.73 23.25
C ASP A 115 18.38 8.47 22.48
N LEU A 116 18.90 7.30 22.87
CA LEU A 116 18.53 6.02 22.27
C LEU A 116 17.05 5.73 22.45
N GLN A 117 16.56 5.78 23.69
CA GLN A 117 15.16 5.53 24.01
C GLN A 117 14.22 6.51 23.28
N ALA A 118 14.57 7.80 23.23
CA ALA A 118 13.81 8.80 22.48
C ALA A 118 13.81 8.52 20.96
N PHE A 119 14.92 8.00 20.42
CA PHE A 119 15.03 7.68 19.00
C PHE A 119 14.21 6.45 18.60
N ILE A 120 14.28 5.36 19.40
CA ILE A 120 13.62 4.08 19.11
C ILE A 120 12.14 4.05 19.52
N ASN A 121 11.73 4.92 20.46
CA ASN A 121 10.32 5.14 20.79
C ASN A 121 9.63 5.95 19.69
N ASN A 122 9.46 5.33 18.53
CA ASN A 122 8.92 5.93 17.34
C ASN A 122 7.83 5.07 16.70
N TYR A 123 6.98 5.70 15.89
CA TYR A 123 5.91 5.02 15.17
C TYR A 123 6.44 4.18 14.00
N ASP A 124 7.62 4.55 13.50
CA ASP A 124 8.36 3.90 12.41
C ASP A 124 9.58 3.13 12.94
N PRO A 125 10.03 2.09 12.21
CA PRO A 125 11.23 1.34 12.56
C PRO A 125 12.49 2.23 12.61
N SER A 126 13.42 1.88 13.49
CA SER A 126 14.65 2.64 13.76
C SER A 126 15.87 1.76 13.53
N ILE A 127 16.83 2.23 12.72
CA ILE A 127 18.09 1.52 12.47
C ILE A 127 19.18 2.23 13.25
N VAL A 128 19.77 1.55 14.23
CA VAL A 128 20.80 2.12 15.10
C VAL A 128 22.09 1.34 14.94
N GLY A 129 23.20 2.03 14.68
CA GLY A 129 24.52 1.42 14.65
C GLY A 129 25.37 1.82 15.85
N PHE A 130 25.93 0.84 16.54
CA PHE A 130 26.83 1.01 17.67
C PHE A 130 28.25 0.67 17.22
N PHE A 131 29.12 1.67 17.24
CA PHE A 131 30.46 1.57 16.66
C PHE A 131 31.51 2.05 17.66
N PRO A 132 32.51 1.24 18.04
CA PRO A 132 33.62 1.76 18.83
C PRO A 132 34.35 2.89 18.08
N PRO A 133 34.96 3.86 18.78
CA PRO A 133 35.75 4.91 18.16
C PRO A 133 36.82 4.33 17.21
N GLY A 134 36.91 4.88 16.00
CA GLY A 134 37.87 4.43 14.97
C GLY A 134 37.42 3.22 14.13
N SER A 135 36.20 2.72 14.34
CA SER A 135 35.62 1.65 13.53
C SER A 135 35.59 1.96 12.01
N THR A 136 35.95 0.95 11.20
CA THR A 136 35.80 0.98 9.74
C THR A 136 34.35 0.78 9.27
N GLY A 137 33.46 0.28 10.13
CA GLY A 137 32.04 0.07 9.82
C GLY A 137 31.20 1.35 9.85
N LEU A 138 31.57 2.32 10.69
CA LEU A 138 30.82 3.59 10.81
C LEU A 138 30.76 4.35 9.47
N PRO A 139 31.86 4.54 8.71
CA PRO A 139 31.78 5.16 7.38
C PRO A 139 30.82 4.48 6.41
N GLU A 140 30.80 3.13 6.37
CA GLU A 140 29.88 2.37 5.51
C GLU A 140 28.42 2.49 5.95
N PHE A 141 28.18 2.50 7.26
CA PHE A 141 26.86 2.75 7.82
C PHE A 141 26.34 4.15 7.50
N LEU A 142 27.18 5.18 7.64
CA LEU A 142 26.82 6.56 7.27
C LEU A 142 26.53 6.69 5.78
N LYS A 143 27.28 6.00 4.91
CA LYS A 143 26.98 5.93 3.47
C LYS A 143 25.61 5.28 3.22
N ALA A 144 25.28 4.21 3.92
CA ALA A 144 23.98 3.54 3.80
C ALA A 144 22.85 4.45 4.28
N ALA A 145 23.03 5.10 5.44
CA ALA A 145 22.09 6.07 5.99
C ALA A 145 21.82 7.20 5.00
N ALA A 146 22.85 7.76 4.37
CA ALA A 146 22.71 8.81 3.36
C ALA A 146 21.88 8.37 2.15
N GLN A 147 22.02 7.11 1.71
CA GLN A 147 21.26 6.56 0.58
C GLN A 147 19.84 6.15 0.94
N LEU A 148 19.55 5.88 2.21
CA LEU A 148 18.30 5.24 2.64
C LEU A 148 17.43 6.10 3.56
N ARG A 149 17.91 7.29 3.97
CA ARG A 149 17.23 8.20 4.92
C ARG A 149 15.86 8.70 4.49
N GLU A 150 15.52 8.59 3.21
CA GLU A 150 14.19 8.98 2.72
C GLU A 150 13.12 7.97 3.10
N GLN A 151 13.51 6.72 3.33
CA GLN A 151 12.60 5.62 3.66
C GLN A 151 12.73 5.14 5.10
N PHE A 152 13.90 5.30 5.71
CA PHE A 152 14.16 4.78 7.05
C PHE A 152 14.90 5.78 7.93
N ARG A 153 14.74 5.62 9.24
CA ARG A 153 15.37 6.47 10.26
C ARG A 153 16.65 5.81 10.75
N PHE A 154 17.77 6.51 10.63
CA PHE A 154 19.07 6.04 11.08
C PHE A 154 19.57 6.84 12.27
N ALA A 155 20.19 6.15 13.22
CA ALA A 155 20.98 6.72 14.29
C ALA A 155 22.27 5.92 14.50
N HIS A 156 23.24 6.51 15.18
CA HIS A 156 24.46 5.81 15.56
C HIS A 156 25.00 6.31 16.89
N SER A 157 25.73 5.45 17.59
CA SER A 157 26.51 5.79 18.75
C SER A 157 27.97 5.42 18.55
N VAL A 158 28.85 6.23 19.13
CA VAL A 158 30.27 5.90 19.34
C VAL A 158 30.66 5.79 20.81
N GLU A 159 29.66 5.92 21.70
CA GLU A 159 29.86 5.80 23.13
C GLU A 159 30.00 4.33 23.51
N PRO A 160 31.08 3.92 24.22
CA PRO A 160 31.37 2.52 24.50
C PRO A 160 30.31 1.85 25.39
N ASP A 161 29.61 2.63 26.21
CA ASP A 161 28.61 2.15 27.16
C ASP A 161 27.18 2.12 26.59
N LEU A 162 26.95 2.74 25.42
CA LEU A 162 25.62 2.81 24.80
C LEU A 162 25.43 1.63 23.84
N GLY A 163 24.39 0.82 24.07
CA GLY A 163 24.13 -0.38 23.27
C GLY A 163 24.92 -1.62 23.71
N GLY A 164 25.45 -1.61 24.94
CA GLY A 164 26.02 -2.79 25.57
C GLY A 164 24.96 -3.85 25.92
N PRO A 165 25.40 -5.02 26.44
CA PRO A 165 24.49 -6.13 26.77
C PRO A 165 23.32 -5.71 27.65
N HIS A 166 23.51 -4.79 28.60
CA HIS A 166 22.45 -4.39 29.54
C HIS A 166 21.54 -3.26 29.03
N SER A 167 21.87 -2.59 27.92
CA SER A 167 21.14 -1.43 27.41
C SER A 167 19.95 -1.81 26.51
N LEU A 168 19.90 -3.07 26.07
CA LEU A 168 18.94 -3.57 25.08
C LEU A 168 18.10 -4.71 25.68
N ASP A 169 16.84 -4.82 25.27
CA ASP A 169 15.93 -5.90 25.67
C ASP A 169 15.48 -6.68 24.42
N PRO A 170 15.94 -7.94 24.23
CA PRO A 170 16.86 -8.67 25.11
C PRO A 170 18.31 -8.17 25.02
N PRO A 171 19.13 -8.43 26.05
CA PRO A 171 20.56 -8.19 26.05
C PRO A 171 21.29 -8.77 24.84
N LEU A 172 22.18 -7.99 24.22
CA LEU A 172 23.10 -8.51 23.20
C LEU A 172 24.23 -9.32 23.88
N GLU A 173 24.35 -10.61 23.54
CA GLU A 173 25.46 -11.45 23.98
C GLU A 173 26.64 -11.37 22.98
N GLY A 174 27.83 -10.95 23.44
CA GLY A 174 29.05 -10.94 22.62
C GLY A 174 30.08 -9.87 23.04
N PRO A 175 31.34 -9.95 22.57
CA PRO A 175 32.34 -8.90 22.79
C PRO A 175 31.85 -7.58 22.18
N GLN A 176 32.31 -6.44 22.72
CA GLN A 176 32.00 -5.04 22.34
C GLN A 176 32.29 -4.72 20.86
N THR A 177 31.55 -5.36 19.97
CA THR A 177 31.81 -5.41 18.54
C THR A 177 30.71 -4.65 17.81
N LEU A 178 31.01 -4.32 16.57
CA LEU A 178 30.17 -3.53 15.68
C LEU A 178 28.75 -4.13 15.61
N HIS A 179 27.75 -3.40 16.09
CA HIS A 179 26.36 -3.88 16.05
C HIS A 179 25.50 -2.88 15.30
N VAL A 180 24.82 -3.34 14.25
CA VAL A 180 23.68 -2.60 13.69
C VAL A 180 22.42 -3.32 14.13
N VAL A 181 21.48 -2.58 14.70
CA VAL A 181 20.23 -3.13 15.24
C VAL A 181 19.07 -2.43 14.57
N LEU A 182 18.10 -3.21 14.09
CA LEU A 182 16.81 -2.71 13.63
C LEU A 182 15.81 -2.87 14.78
N PHE A 183 15.30 -1.75 15.29
CA PHE A 183 14.22 -1.71 16.27
C PHE A 183 12.88 -1.54 15.55
N ARG A 184 11.96 -2.46 15.82
CA ARG A 184 10.58 -2.37 15.36
C ARG A 184 9.80 -1.37 16.22
N PRO A 185 8.74 -0.76 15.70
CA PRO A 185 7.94 0.21 16.46
C PRO A 185 7.40 -0.41 17.76
N PRO A 186 7.60 0.20 18.94
CA PRO A 186 7.13 -0.36 20.22
C PRO A 186 5.60 -0.56 20.28
N ARG A 187 4.83 0.20 19.50
CA ARG A 187 3.38 0.00 19.36
C ARG A 187 3.01 -1.39 18.78
N LEU A 188 3.93 -2.00 18.04
CA LEU A 188 3.80 -3.33 17.44
C LEU A 188 4.46 -4.43 18.28
N SER A 189 4.96 -4.12 19.48
CA SER A 189 5.59 -5.12 20.34
C SER A 189 4.64 -6.28 20.64
N SER A 190 5.19 -7.49 20.59
CA SER A 190 4.46 -8.73 20.83
C SER A 190 5.39 -9.81 21.34
N ARG A 191 4.84 -10.82 22.02
CA ARG A 191 5.59 -11.99 22.49
C ARG A 191 5.93 -13.01 21.40
N PHE A 192 5.39 -12.81 20.18
CA PHE A 192 5.53 -13.75 19.07
C PHE A 192 6.69 -13.42 18.13
N GLU A 193 7.33 -12.26 18.31
CA GLU A 193 8.50 -11.84 17.53
C GLU A 193 9.36 -10.90 18.37
N GLU A 194 10.67 -10.89 18.11
CA GLU A 194 11.58 -9.96 18.78
C GLU A 194 11.28 -8.50 18.37
N GLY A 195 11.39 -7.58 19.34
CA GLY A 195 11.21 -6.14 19.11
C GLY A 195 12.38 -5.50 18.37
N SER A 196 13.52 -6.17 18.34
CA SER A 196 14.73 -5.77 17.65
C SER A 196 15.32 -6.94 16.87
N VAL A 197 16.13 -6.65 15.85
CA VAL A 197 16.86 -7.66 15.08
C VAL A 197 18.30 -7.20 14.93
N LEU A 198 19.24 -8.08 15.28
CA LEU A 198 20.67 -7.83 15.13
C LEU A 198 21.13 -8.10 13.69
N PHE A 199 21.90 -7.18 13.13
CA PHE A 199 22.65 -7.36 11.90
C PHE A 199 23.97 -8.07 12.19
N THR A 200 24.19 -9.20 11.52
CA THR A 200 25.36 -10.07 11.76
C THR A 200 26.35 -10.12 10.60
N ASP A 201 26.00 -9.57 9.43
CA ASP A 201 26.87 -9.51 8.26
C ASP A 201 27.94 -8.39 8.39
N PRO A 202 28.99 -8.40 7.55
CA PRO A 202 29.87 -7.24 7.41
C PRO A 202 29.13 -5.97 6.94
N VAL A 203 29.40 -4.83 7.58
CA VAL A 203 28.72 -3.56 7.29
C VAL A 203 29.08 -3.05 5.89
N SER A 204 28.08 -3.03 5.01
CA SER A 204 28.15 -2.41 3.69
C SER A 204 26.78 -1.88 3.29
N VAL A 205 26.72 -0.92 2.36
CA VAL A 205 25.44 -0.37 1.87
C VAL A 205 24.53 -1.47 1.31
N ALA A 206 25.08 -2.42 0.55
CA ALA A 206 24.32 -3.51 -0.05
C ALA A 206 23.77 -4.48 1.01
N ALA A 207 24.61 -4.89 1.97
CA ALA A 207 24.21 -5.79 3.05
C ALA A 207 23.15 -5.15 3.96
N LEU A 208 23.32 -3.88 4.35
CA LEU A 208 22.36 -3.15 5.17
C LEU A 208 21.03 -2.96 4.44
N ARG A 209 21.04 -2.63 3.14
CA ARG A 209 19.81 -2.51 2.35
C ARG A 209 19.03 -3.84 2.31
N ARG A 210 19.74 -4.96 2.10
CA ARG A 210 19.15 -6.31 2.13
C ARG A 210 18.56 -6.60 3.50
N PHE A 211 19.35 -6.42 4.56
CA PHE A 211 18.93 -6.66 5.94
C PHE A 211 17.67 -5.86 6.30
N ILE A 212 17.67 -4.55 6.05
CA ILE A 212 16.52 -3.69 6.35
C ILE A 212 15.30 -4.21 5.61
N ARG A 213 15.40 -4.47 4.29
CA ARG A 213 14.27 -4.98 3.51
C ARG A 213 13.71 -6.29 4.07
N ASP A 214 14.58 -7.20 4.50
CA ASP A 214 14.18 -8.55 4.91
C ASP A 214 13.66 -8.59 6.37
N SER A 215 14.04 -7.63 7.23
CA SER A 215 13.74 -7.66 8.67
C SER A 215 12.69 -6.62 9.13
N LEU A 216 12.42 -5.58 8.34
CA LEU A 216 11.65 -4.39 8.74
C LEU A 216 10.26 -4.69 9.30
N TYR A 217 9.51 -5.52 8.61
CA TYR A 217 8.06 -5.64 8.81
C TYR A 217 7.67 -6.70 9.84
N GLY A 218 8.58 -7.62 10.17
CA GLY A 218 8.28 -8.75 11.04
C GLY A 218 7.25 -9.70 10.46
N THR A 219 6.65 -10.51 11.32
CA THR A 219 5.73 -11.60 10.93
C THR A 219 4.35 -11.08 10.54
N CYS A 220 3.87 -10.04 11.23
CA CYS A 220 2.53 -9.48 11.04
C CYS A 220 2.55 -7.94 11.12
N PRO A 221 3.08 -7.24 10.11
CA PRO A 221 3.06 -5.77 10.05
C PRO A 221 1.67 -5.15 10.07
N HIS A 222 1.63 -3.85 10.39
CA HIS A 222 0.48 -2.99 10.09
C HIS A 222 0.54 -2.58 8.61
N LEU A 223 -0.39 -3.10 7.80
CA LEU A 223 -0.60 -2.71 6.42
C LEU A 223 -1.31 -1.35 6.38
N THR A 224 -0.70 -0.41 5.66
CA THR A 224 -1.22 0.94 5.43
C THR A 224 -1.26 1.23 3.93
N LEU A 225 -1.99 2.27 3.51
CA LEU A 225 -2.00 2.71 2.12
C LEU A 225 -0.59 3.07 1.59
N GLU A 226 0.32 3.48 2.47
CA GLU A 226 1.68 3.87 2.11
C GLU A 226 2.60 2.66 1.88
N ASN A 227 2.40 1.55 2.60
CA ASN A 227 3.28 0.38 2.53
C ASN A 227 2.67 -0.82 1.78
N LYS A 228 1.40 -0.73 1.34
CA LYS A 228 0.68 -1.86 0.75
C LYS A 228 1.37 -2.51 -0.43
N GLU A 229 1.91 -1.73 -1.35
CA GLU A 229 2.58 -2.24 -2.54
C GLU A 229 3.85 -3.02 -2.17
N ARG A 230 4.54 -2.62 -1.10
CA ARG A 230 5.74 -3.33 -0.61
C ARG A 230 5.41 -4.64 0.08
N LEU A 231 4.28 -4.71 0.79
CA LEU A 231 3.84 -5.91 1.49
C LEU A 231 3.18 -6.94 0.57
N ARG A 232 2.57 -6.49 -0.54
CA ARG A 232 1.84 -7.34 -1.50
C ARG A 232 2.70 -7.93 -2.62
N VAL A 233 4.02 -7.85 -2.52
CA VAL A 233 4.95 -8.53 -3.45
C VAL A 233 5.00 -10.05 -3.23
N ARG A 234 4.32 -10.55 -2.19
CA ARG A 234 4.19 -11.96 -1.81
C ARG A 234 2.73 -12.28 -1.53
N ASP A 235 2.42 -13.56 -1.41
CA ASP A 235 1.13 -14.01 -0.91
C ASP A 235 0.91 -13.42 0.48
N LEU A 236 -0.21 -12.73 0.67
CA LEU A 236 -0.48 -11.95 1.86
C LEU A 236 -1.88 -12.25 2.38
N LEU A 237 -1.94 -12.78 3.60
CA LEU A 237 -3.15 -12.80 4.42
C LEU A 237 -3.27 -11.46 5.15
N THR A 238 -4.40 -10.78 4.98
CA THR A 238 -4.69 -9.53 5.69
C THR A 238 -5.94 -9.67 6.55
N VAL A 239 -5.81 -9.29 7.82
CA VAL A 239 -6.92 -9.23 8.77
C VAL A 239 -7.32 -7.76 9.00
N TYR A 240 -8.53 -7.40 8.61
CA TYR A 240 -9.08 -6.05 8.67
C TYR A 240 -10.02 -5.88 9.86
N TYR A 241 -9.81 -4.87 10.68
CA TYR A 241 -10.68 -4.51 11.80
C TYR A 241 -10.50 -3.02 12.12
N ASP A 242 -11.16 -2.49 13.16
CA ASP A 242 -10.93 -1.11 13.63
C ASP A 242 -9.55 -0.99 14.32
N LEU A 243 -8.51 -0.91 13.48
CA LEU A 243 -7.12 -0.82 13.89
C LEU A 243 -6.72 0.65 14.03
N ASP A 244 -6.60 1.11 15.25
CA ASP A 244 -6.12 2.46 15.57
C ASP A 244 -5.19 2.41 16.79
N TYR A 245 -3.88 2.44 16.56
CA TYR A 245 -2.88 2.45 17.64
C TYR A 245 -2.81 3.77 18.42
N ARG A 246 -3.46 4.85 17.95
CA ARG A 246 -3.51 6.13 18.65
C ARG A 246 -4.71 6.22 19.57
N ARG A 247 -5.89 5.84 19.09
CA ARG A 247 -7.16 5.94 19.84
C ARG A 247 -7.54 4.65 20.54
N ASN A 248 -7.15 3.49 20.01
CA ASN A 248 -7.49 2.17 20.54
C ASN A 248 -6.30 1.18 20.50
N PRO A 249 -5.19 1.48 21.20
CA PRO A 249 -4.01 0.60 21.19
C PRO A 249 -4.29 -0.79 21.77
N THR A 250 -5.15 -0.88 22.80
CA THR A 250 -5.50 -2.14 23.45
C THR A 250 -6.27 -3.07 22.52
N GLY A 251 -7.34 -2.57 21.87
CA GLY A 251 -8.09 -3.34 20.87
C GLY A 251 -7.22 -3.70 19.66
N SER A 252 -6.37 -2.76 19.23
CA SER A 252 -5.43 -3.00 18.13
C SER A 252 -4.46 -4.14 18.41
N LYS A 253 -3.87 -4.18 19.62
CA LYS A 253 -2.99 -5.27 20.05
C LYS A 253 -3.76 -6.57 20.31
N TYR A 254 -4.99 -6.49 20.82
CA TYR A 254 -5.82 -7.65 21.16
C TYR A 254 -6.06 -8.56 19.96
N TRP A 255 -6.46 -7.98 18.81
CA TRP A 255 -6.70 -8.75 17.59
C TRP A 255 -5.41 -9.18 16.91
N ARG A 256 -4.44 -8.26 16.74
CA ARG A 256 -3.14 -8.61 16.13
C ARG A 256 -2.44 -9.76 16.85
N ASN A 257 -2.44 -9.79 18.18
CA ASN A 257 -1.81 -10.88 18.93
C ASN A 257 -2.48 -12.24 18.70
N ARG A 258 -3.79 -12.28 18.40
CA ARG A 258 -4.47 -13.53 18.04
C ARG A 258 -4.09 -13.99 16.65
N VAL A 259 -4.04 -13.06 15.69
CA VAL A 259 -3.52 -13.33 14.34
C VAL A 259 -2.10 -13.87 14.42
N MET A 260 -1.21 -13.22 15.18
CA MET A 260 0.18 -13.66 15.35
C MET A 260 0.31 -15.03 16.03
N LYS A 261 -0.55 -15.34 17.00
CA LYS A 261 -0.58 -16.66 17.66
C LYS A 261 -0.85 -17.79 16.67
N VAL A 262 -1.74 -17.56 15.72
CA VAL A 262 -2.03 -18.54 14.66
C VAL A 262 -0.91 -18.50 13.62
N ALA A 263 -0.56 -17.32 13.11
CA ALA A 263 0.47 -17.12 12.09
C ALA A 263 1.82 -17.76 12.46
N SER A 264 2.21 -17.74 13.75
CA SER A 264 3.47 -18.35 14.20
C SER A 264 3.58 -19.84 13.83
N ARG A 265 2.44 -20.56 13.74
CA ARG A 265 2.36 -21.97 13.34
C ARG A 265 2.53 -22.19 11.82
N TYR A 266 2.35 -21.14 11.02
CA TYR A 266 2.39 -21.17 9.55
C TYR A 266 3.57 -20.40 8.95
N SER A 267 4.46 -19.81 9.76
CA SER A 267 5.55 -18.92 9.32
C SER A 267 6.48 -19.52 8.26
N SER A 268 6.62 -20.85 8.21
CA SER A 268 7.46 -21.57 7.24
C SER A 268 6.77 -21.92 5.92
N ARG A 269 5.47 -21.62 5.77
CA ARG A 269 4.65 -22.04 4.61
C ARG A 269 4.54 -21.02 3.48
N GLY A 270 5.35 -19.97 3.50
CA GLY A 270 5.46 -19.00 2.39
C GLY A 270 4.31 -17.98 2.30
N LEU A 271 3.39 -17.95 3.26
CA LEU A 271 2.33 -16.94 3.38
C LEU A 271 2.79 -15.83 4.34
N SER A 272 2.68 -14.57 3.91
CA SER A 272 2.90 -13.40 4.77
C SER A 272 1.60 -13.01 5.45
N PHE A 273 1.69 -12.37 6.62
CA PHE A 273 0.52 -11.92 7.39
C PHE A 273 0.56 -10.42 7.58
N ALA A 274 -0.60 -9.77 7.68
CA ALA A 274 -0.70 -8.38 8.08
C ALA A 274 -2.03 -8.10 8.76
N VAL A 275 -2.08 -7.00 9.50
CA VAL A 275 -3.32 -6.40 10.00
C VAL A 275 -3.50 -5.01 9.40
N ALA A 276 -4.74 -4.61 9.16
CA ALA A 276 -5.05 -3.34 8.51
C ALA A 276 -6.28 -2.68 9.15
N ASN A 277 -6.35 -1.36 9.07
CA ASN A 277 -7.58 -0.65 9.42
C ASN A 277 -8.65 -0.91 8.34
N LYS A 278 -9.81 -1.45 8.74
CA LYS A 278 -10.93 -1.75 7.83
C LYS A 278 -11.40 -0.51 7.05
N HIS A 279 -11.44 0.66 7.70
CA HIS A 279 -11.91 1.91 7.11
C HIS A 279 -10.99 2.44 5.99
N ASP A 280 -9.67 2.25 6.13
CA ASP A 280 -8.70 2.67 5.11
C ASP A 280 -8.80 1.85 3.82
N PHE A 281 -9.39 0.65 3.89
CA PHE A 281 -9.44 -0.33 2.80
C PHE A 281 -10.85 -0.71 2.36
N LEU A 282 -11.89 0.06 2.73
CA LEU A 282 -13.30 -0.28 2.42
C LEU A 282 -13.56 -0.51 0.93
N SER A 283 -13.13 0.42 0.07
CA SER A 283 -13.33 0.27 -1.38
C SER A 283 -12.66 -1.00 -1.90
N GLU A 284 -11.50 -1.36 -1.37
CA GLU A 284 -10.83 -2.59 -1.76
C GLU A 284 -11.56 -3.83 -1.23
N LEU A 285 -12.00 -3.82 0.02
CA LEU A 285 -12.78 -4.92 0.59
C LEU A 285 -14.06 -5.18 -0.20
N GLU A 286 -14.75 -4.11 -0.61
CA GLU A 286 -15.95 -4.18 -1.44
C GLU A 286 -15.66 -4.67 -2.86
N GLU A 287 -14.70 -4.05 -3.55
CA GLU A 287 -14.45 -4.30 -4.97
C GLU A 287 -13.65 -5.58 -5.22
N ASP A 288 -12.63 -5.85 -4.41
CA ASP A 288 -11.74 -6.99 -4.57
C ASP A 288 -12.22 -8.24 -3.83
N PHE A 289 -12.99 -8.11 -2.76
CA PHE A 289 -13.34 -9.24 -1.90
C PHE A 289 -14.84 -9.40 -1.60
N GLY A 290 -15.69 -8.49 -2.10
CA GLY A 290 -17.15 -8.54 -1.89
C GLY A 290 -17.58 -8.27 -0.45
N LEU A 291 -16.70 -7.67 0.36
CA LEU A 291 -16.89 -7.46 1.80
C LEU A 291 -17.21 -5.99 2.08
N GLY A 292 -18.50 -5.65 2.09
CA GLY A 292 -18.98 -4.28 2.33
C GLY A 292 -19.33 -3.93 3.77
N MET A 293 -19.70 -2.66 3.97
CA MET A 293 -20.12 -2.12 5.28
C MET A 293 -21.41 -2.75 5.83
N SER A 294 -22.22 -3.44 5.03
CA SER A 294 -23.44 -4.12 5.50
C SER A 294 -23.17 -5.34 6.37
N GLU A 295 -21.95 -5.88 6.35
CA GLU A 295 -21.45 -6.91 7.28
C GLU A 295 -20.57 -6.26 8.37
N ALA A 296 -20.97 -5.09 8.88
CA ALA A 296 -20.31 -4.42 9.99
C ALA A 296 -20.52 -5.17 11.32
N THR A 297 -20.01 -6.39 11.40
CA THR A 297 -19.65 -6.98 12.68
C THR A 297 -18.46 -6.21 13.23
N GLU A 298 -18.37 -6.05 14.56
CA GLU A 298 -17.15 -5.57 15.23
C GLU A 298 -15.96 -6.55 15.06
N LEU A 299 -16.21 -7.71 14.46
CA LEU A 299 -15.25 -8.78 14.30
C LEU A 299 -14.31 -8.52 13.11
N PRO A 300 -13.06 -8.99 13.21
CA PRO A 300 -12.13 -8.91 12.09
C PRO A 300 -12.59 -9.70 10.86
N VAL A 301 -12.29 -9.16 9.68
CA VAL A 301 -12.51 -9.79 8.37
C VAL A 301 -11.16 -10.28 7.83
N VAL A 302 -11.13 -11.49 7.26
CA VAL A 302 -9.87 -12.13 6.82
C VAL A 302 -9.91 -12.38 5.32
N THR A 303 -8.83 -11.97 4.65
CA THR A 303 -8.64 -12.19 3.20
C THR A 303 -7.23 -12.70 2.92
N ILE A 304 -7.05 -13.38 1.78
CA ILE A 304 -5.74 -13.69 1.20
C ILE A 304 -5.72 -13.14 -0.22
N LYS A 305 -4.64 -12.42 -0.57
CA LYS A 305 -4.31 -12.06 -1.96
C LYS A 305 -2.96 -12.67 -2.31
N THR A 306 -2.93 -13.54 -3.31
CA THR A 306 -1.68 -14.15 -3.77
C THR A 306 -0.93 -13.20 -4.70
N ARG A 307 0.38 -13.43 -4.89
CA ARG A 307 1.20 -12.70 -5.86
C ARG A 307 0.70 -12.84 -7.31
N LEU A 308 -0.10 -13.88 -7.59
CA LEU A 308 -0.74 -14.12 -8.89
C LEU A 308 -2.08 -13.39 -9.01
N GLY A 309 -2.53 -12.71 -7.95
CA GLY A 309 -3.80 -11.99 -7.92
C GLY A 309 -5.00 -12.85 -7.53
N HIS A 310 -4.82 -14.13 -7.14
CA HIS A 310 -5.92 -14.93 -6.61
C HIS A 310 -6.35 -14.36 -5.26
N LYS A 311 -7.67 -14.30 -5.05
CA LYS A 311 -8.29 -13.71 -3.87
C LYS A 311 -9.04 -14.79 -3.12
N PHE A 312 -8.99 -14.79 -1.80
CA PHE A 312 -9.76 -15.69 -0.94
C PHE A 312 -10.30 -14.91 0.24
N THR A 313 -11.51 -15.26 0.67
CA THR A 313 -12.21 -14.60 1.77
C THR A 313 -12.65 -15.65 2.78
N MET A 314 -12.39 -15.40 4.07
CA MET A 314 -12.89 -16.27 5.14
C MET A 314 -14.37 -16.01 5.35
N ARG A 315 -15.21 -17.03 5.14
CA ARG A 315 -16.67 -16.94 5.31
C ARG A 315 -17.11 -17.12 6.76
N GLU A 316 -16.37 -17.90 7.54
CA GLU A 316 -16.65 -18.08 8.97
C GLU A 316 -16.28 -16.80 9.74
N GLU A 317 -17.05 -16.46 10.79
CA GLU A 317 -16.71 -15.34 11.66
C GLU A 317 -15.37 -15.57 12.38
N PHE A 318 -14.64 -14.48 12.65
CA PHE A 318 -13.38 -14.57 13.37
C PHE A 318 -13.59 -14.93 14.84
N THR A 319 -13.12 -16.11 15.26
CA THR A 319 -13.24 -16.56 16.64
C THR A 319 -12.10 -16.01 17.51
N ARG A 320 -12.42 -15.64 18.75
CA ARG A 320 -11.44 -15.06 19.70
C ARG A 320 -10.32 -16.02 20.10
N ASP A 321 -10.50 -17.32 19.94
CA ASP A 321 -9.48 -18.35 20.20
C ASP A 321 -8.53 -18.55 18.99
N GLY A 322 -8.91 -18.06 17.82
CA GLY A 322 -8.20 -18.20 16.55
C GLY A 322 -8.53 -19.47 15.77
N SER A 323 -9.48 -20.29 16.23
CA SER A 323 -9.78 -21.58 15.60
C SER A 323 -10.41 -21.46 14.21
N SER A 324 -11.22 -20.43 13.93
CA SER A 324 -11.73 -20.20 12.57
C SER A 324 -10.65 -19.74 11.59
N LEU A 325 -9.72 -18.89 12.05
CA LEU A 325 -8.54 -18.51 11.25
C LEU A 325 -7.63 -19.72 10.96
N GLU A 326 -7.46 -20.62 11.93
CA GLU A 326 -6.67 -21.85 11.76
C GLU A 326 -7.30 -22.78 10.71
N ARG A 327 -8.61 -23.06 10.78
CA ARG A 327 -9.34 -23.82 9.76
C ARG A 327 -9.21 -23.21 8.37
N PHE A 328 -9.42 -21.90 8.26
CA PHE A 328 -9.28 -21.18 7.00
C PHE A 328 -7.89 -21.33 6.38
N LEU A 329 -6.84 -21.28 7.19
CA LEU A 329 -5.47 -21.49 6.74
C LEU A 329 -5.20 -22.94 6.33
N ASP A 330 -5.73 -23.91 7.08
CA ASP A 330 -5.61 -25.34 6.72
C ASP A 330 -6.29 -25.64 5.38
N ASP A 331 -7.49 -25.10 5.15
CA ASP A 331 -8.19 -25.22 3.87
C ASP A 331 -7.43 -24.51 2.74
N TYR A 332 -6.84 -23.34 3.01
CA TYR A 332 -6.02 -22.61 2.04
C TYR A 332 -4.82 -23.44 1.60
N PHE A 333 -4.04 -23.97 2.55
CA PHE A 333 -2.84 -24.76 2.25
C PHE A 333 -3.16 -26.15 1.69
N SER A 334 -4.36 -26.66 1.93
CA SER A 334 -4.86 -27.92 1.35
C SER A 334 -5.50 -27.73 -0.03
N GLY A 335 -5.64 -26.49 -0.51
CA GLY A 335 -6.25 -26.18 -1.81
C GLY A 335 -7.78 -26.37 -1.83
N LEU A 336 -8.43 -26.42 -0.67
CA LEU A 336 -9.88 -26.64 -0.53
C LEU A 336 -10.68 -25.34 -0.69
N LEU A 337 -10.05 -24.18 -0.49
CA LEU A 337 -10.74 -22.89 -0.66
C LEU A 337 -11.03 -22.59 -2.12
N LYS A 338 -12.27 -22.19 -2.38
CA LYS A 338 -12.64 -21.55 -3.65
C LYS A 338 -12.11 -20.12 -3.67
N ARG A 339 -11.57 -19.71 -4.82
CA ARG A 339 -11.17 -18.32 -5.05
C ARG A 339 -12.41 -17.44 -4.98
N PHE A 340 -12.27 -16.25 -4.40
CA PHE A 340 -13.26 -15.21 -4.49
C PHE A 340 -13.36 -14.74 -5.94
N ILE A 341 -14.58 -14.67 -6.43
CA ILE A 341 -14.97 -14.17 -7.75
C ILE A 341 -16.04 -13.13 -7.46
N LYS A 342 -15.87 -11.91 -7.98
CA LYS A 342 -16.89 -10.88 -7.84
C LYS A 342 -18.15 -11.35 -8.55
N SER A 343 -19.24 -11.52 -7.81
CA SER A 343 -20.53 -11.95 -8.36
C SER A 343 -21.64 -11.16 -7.71
N GLN A 344 -22.63 -10.77 -8.50
CA GLN A 344 -23.93 -10.43 -7.95
C GLN A 344 -24.60 -11.69 -7.39
N THR A 345 -25.62 -11.50 -6.55
CA THR A 345 -26.45 -12.60 -6.04
C THR A 345 -27.13 -13.32 -7.19
N VAL A 346 -27.08 -14.66 -7.19
CA VAL A 346 -27.83 -15.48 -8.13
C VAL A 346 -29.33 -15.15 -8.00
N PRO A 347 -30.02 -14.75 -9.09
CA PRO A 347 -31.45 -14.43 -9.02
C PRO A 347 -32.28 -15.64 -8.58
N GLU A 348 -33.16 -15.46 -7.59
CA GLU A 348 -34.07 -16.53 -7.12
C GLU A 348 -35.04 -16.98 -8.22
N ILE A 349 -35.46 -16.04 -9.08
CA ILE A 349 -36.34 -16.29 -10.23
C ILE A 349 -35.60 -15.88 -11.49
N ASN A 350 -35.34 -16.84 -12.37
CA ASN A 350 -34.63 -16.62 -13.64
C ASN A 350 -35.38 -17.26 -14.81
N ASN A 351 -36.68 -16.97 -14.93
CA ASN A 351 -37.59 -17.57 -15.93
C ASN A 351 -37.84 -16.67 -17.15
N SER A 352 -37.15 -15.52 -17.24
CA SER A 352 -37.22 -14.62 -18.39
C SER A 352 -36.66 -15.30 -19.66
N PRO A 353 -37.13 -14.91 -20.86
CA PRO A 353 -36.54 -15.37 -22.12
C PRO A 353 -35.04 -15.09 -22.21
N VAL A 354 -34.59 -13.94 -21.68
CA VAL A 354 -33.17 -13.67 -21.46
C VAL A 354 -32.80 -14.10 -20.05
N LYS A 355 -31.97 -15.15 -19.92
CA LYS A 355 -31.46 -15.62 -18.63
C LYS A 355 -30.43 -14.64 -18.07
N VAL A 356 -30.61 -14.23 -16.82
CA VAL A 356 -29.64 -13.39 -16.13
C VAL A 356 -28.54 -14.26 -15.55
N LEU A 357 -27.30 -14.01 -15.94
CA LEU A 357 -26.11 -14.66 -15.40
C LEU A 357 -25.41 -13.74 -14.40
N VAL A 358 -24.81 -14.38 -13.41
CA VAL A 358 -23.84 -13.79 -12.50
C VAL A 358 -22.60 -14.68 -12.51
N ALA A 359 -21.46 -14.21 -12.00
CA ALA A 359 -20.23 -14.99 -12.08
C ALA A 359 -20.35 -16.38 -11.42
N GLU A 360 -21.10 -16.49 -10.31
CA GLU A 360 -21.34 -17.77 -9.63
C GLU A 360 -22.19 -18.77 -10.42
N SER A 361 -23.16 -18.31 -11.22
CA SER A 361 -24.05 -19.21 -12.00
C SER A 361 -23.59 -19.42 -13.45
N PHE A 362 -22.55 -18.69 -13.88
CA PHE A 362 -22.14 -18.68 -15.27
C PHE A 362 -21.76 -20.07 -15.78
N GLU A 363 -20.88 -20.78 -15.06
CA GLU A 363 -20.43 -22.11 -15.52
C GLU A 363 -21.59 -23.11 -15.59
N GLU A 364 -22.49 -23.10 -14.61
CA GLU A 364 -23.65 -24.00 -14.56
C GLU A 364 -24.60 -23.81 -15.75
N VAL A 365 -24.77 -22.57 -16.22
CA VAL A 365 -25.69 -22.25 -17.33
C VAL A 365 -24.98 -22.35 -18.68
N VAL A 366 -23.80 -21.75 -18.80
CA VAL A 366 -23.11 -21.60 -20.10
C VAL A 366 -22.43 -22.89 -20.55
N ASN A 367 -21.91 -23.69 -19.60
CA ASN A 367 -21.18 -24.92 -19.91
C ASN A 367 -22.08 -26.17 -19.91
N GLN A 368 -23.41 -26.02 -19.99
CA GLN A 368 -24.31 -27.16 -20.17
C GLN A 368 -23.96 -27.89 -21.48
N PRO A 369 -23.62 -29.20 -21.42
CA PRO A 369 -23.03 -29.90 -22.56
C PRO A 369 -23.98 -30.01 -23.75
N GLU A 370 -25.29 -30.01 -23.50
CA GLU A 370 -26.34 -30.22 -24.50
C GLU A 370 -27.01 -28.93 -25.00
N LYS A 371 -26.56 -27.76 -24.53
CA LYS A 371 -27.16 -26.47 -24.91
C LYS A 371 -26.19 -25.63 -25.72
N ASP A 372 -26.67 -24.98 -26.76
CA ASP A 372 -26.05 -23.81 -27.33
C ASP A 372 -26.38 -22.60 -26.45
N VAL A 373 -25.42 -21.71 -26.23
CA VAL A 373 -25.63 -20.55 -25.34
C VAL A 373 -25.13 -19.28 -25.99
N LEU A 374 -26.01 -18.31 -26.19
CA LEU A 374 -25.67 -16.94 -26.61
C LEU A 374 -25.64 -16.04 -25.38
N VAL A 375 -24.47 -15.47 -25.08
CA VAL A 375 -24.27 -14.58 -23.94
C VAL A 375 -23.94 -13.17 -24.40
N GLN A 376 -24.68 -12.19 -23.87
CA GLN A 376 -24.34 -10.77 -23.95
C GLN A 376 -23.68 -10.32 -22.64
N PHE A 377 -22.44 -9.85 -22.73
CA PHE A 377 -21.80 -9.08 -21.67
C PHE A 377 -22.10 -7.59 -21.86
N PHE A 378 -22.66 -6.95 -20.83
CA PHE A 378 -23.09 -5.56 -20.90
C PHE A 378 -22.64 -4.73 -19.70
N SER A 379 -22.87 -3.41 -19.80
CA SER A 379 -22.80 -2.48 -18.68
C SER A 379 -24.09 -1.65 -18.60
N PRO A 380 -24.70 -1.45 -17.42
CA PRO A 380 -25.92 -0.64 -17.25
C PRO A 380 -25.77 0.83 -17.70
N ARG A 381 -24.52 1.33 -17.75
CA ARG A 381 -24.21 2.71 -18.16
C ARG A 381 -23.91 2.85 -19.65
N CYS A 382 -23.82 1.75 -20.40
CA CYS A 382 -23.48 1.79 -21.83
C CYS A 382 -24.70 2.17 -22.69
N PRO A 383 -24.64 3.27 -23.48
CA PRO A 383 -25.73 3.64 -24.39
C PRO A 383 -26.00 2.62 -25.50
N HIS A 384 -24.96 1.93 -25.98
CA HIS A 384 -25.10 0.90 -27.01
C HIS A 384 -25.81 -0.34 -26.48
N CYS A 385 -25.50 -0.75 -25.23
CA CYS A 385 -26.22 -1.84 -24.57
C CYS A 385 -27.72 -1.51 -24.44
N LYS A 386 -28.05 -0.30 -23.97
CA LYS A 386 -29.46 0.14 -23.85
C LYS A 386 -30.22 0.11 -25.17
N LYS A 387 -29.56 0.43 -26.28
CA LYS A 387 -30.15 0.34 -27.63
C LYS A 387 -30.32 -1.10 -28.10
N LEU A 388 -29.41 -2.00 -27.72
CA LEU A 388 -29.46 -3.42 -28.08
C LEU A 388 -30.50 -4.19 -27.27
N THR A 389 -30.71 -3.85 -25.98
CA THR A 389 -31.63 -4.55 -25.08
C THR A 389 -32.98 -4.94 -25.72
N PRO A 390 -33.77 -4.03 -26.32
CA PRO A 390 -35.05 -4.42 -26.91
C PRO A 390 -34.91 -5.46 -28.03
N VAL A 391 -33.86 -5.35 -28.86
CA VAL A 391 -33.60 -6.30 -29.96
C VAL A 391 -33.15 -7.65 -29.42
N TYR A 392 -32.32 -7.67 -28.38
CA TYR A 392 -31.84 -8.90 -27.75
C TYR A 392 -32.97 -9.64 -27.01
N THR A 393 -33.87 -8.89 -26.38
CA THR A 393 -35.09 -9.45 -25.76
C THR A 393 -36.03 -10.03 -26.82
N GLU A 394 -36.26 -9.33 -27.94
CA GLU A 394 -37.09 -9.85 -29.04
C GLU A 394 -36.51 -11.15 -29.62
N LEU A 395 -35.18 -11.21 -29.83
CA LEU A 395 -34.49 -12.43 -30.24
C LEU A 395 -34.74 -13.59 -29.25
N ALA A 396 -34.64 -13.30 -27.95
CA ALA A 396 -34.86 -14.27 -26.89
C ALA A 396 -36.30 -14.78 -26.84
N GLU A 397 -37.28 -13.91 -27.06
CA GLU A 397 -38.69 -14.29 -27.12
C GLU A 397 -38.99 -15.18 -28.33
N GLN A 398 -38.44 -14.84 -29.51
CA GLN A 398 -38.64 -15.62 -30.74
C GLN A 398 -38.06 -17.03 -30.63
N LEU A 399 -36.94 -17.19 -29.92
CA LEU A 399 -36.23 -18.47 -29.78
C LEU A 399 -36.50 -19.18 -28.45
N TYR A 400 -37.42 -18.65 -27.62
CA TYR A 400 -37.70 -19.18 -26.28
C TYR A 400 -38.14 -20.65 -26.25
N LEU A 401 -38.80 -21.10 -27.31
CA LEU A 401 -39.30 -22.48 -27.44
C LEU A 401 -38.26 -23.46 -27.98
N ASP A 402 -37.08 -23.00 -28.42
CA ASP A 402 -36.00 -23.90 -28.84
C ASP A 402 -35.40 -24.55 -27.59
N PRO A 403 -35.57 -25.87 -27.39
CA PRO A 403 -35.06 -26.53 -26.20
C PRO A 403 -33.53 -26.57 -26.16
N ASN A 404 -32.82 -26.35 -27.28
CA ASN A 404 -31.38 -26.49 -27.37
C ASN A 404 -30.63 -25.16 -27.20
N LEU A 405 -31.32 -24.02 -27.19
CA LEU A 405 -30.69 -22.70 -27.13
C LEU A 405 -31.02 -21.98 -25.82
N ILE A 406 -30.00 -21.40 -25.19
CA ILE A 406 -30.15 -20.46 -24.08
C ILE A 406 -29.67 -19.09 -24.54
N ILE A 407 -30.51 -18.07 -24.38
CA ILE A 407 -30.12 -16.67 -24.56
C ILE A 407 -29.97 -16.04 -23.19
N ALA A 408 -28.82 -15.45 -22.93
CA ALA A 408 -28.43 -14.99 -21.61
C ALA A 408 -27.69 -13.65 -21.66
N GLU A 409 -27.68 -12.96 -20.53
CA GLU A 409 -26.94 -11.71 -20.34
C GLU A 409 -26.21 -11.68 -19.00
N MET A 410 -25.09 -10.95 -18.94
CA MET A 410 -24.32 -10.75 -17.72
C MET A 410 -23.84 -9.29 -17.62
N ASP A 411 -24.08 -8.65 -16.48
CA ASP A 411 -23.45 -7.35 -16.17
C ASP A 411 -21.98 -7.59 -15.83
N ALA A 412 -21.11 -7.34 -16.81
CA ALA A 412 -19.67 -7.52 -16.69
C ALA A 412 -18.96 -6.38 -15.95
N THR A 413 -19.70 -5.41 -15.40
CA THR A 413 -19.16 -4.42 -14.45
C THR A 413 -19.39 -4.81 -12.99
N ALA A 414 -20.40 -5.64 -12.74
CA ALA A 414 -20.77 -6.13 -11.42
C ALA A 414 -20.32 -7.58 -11.16
N ASN A 415 -19.89 -8.30 -12.20
CA ASN A 415 -19.45 -9.69 -12.13
C ASN A 415 -18.08 -9.85 -12.80
N ASP A 416 -17.19 -10.65 -12.20
CA ASP A 416 -15.94 -11.08 -12.82
C ASP A 416 -16.26 -11.94 -14.05
N VAL A 417 -15.59 -11.64 -15.16
CA VAL A 417 -15.80 -12.34 -16.42
C VAL A 417 -15.04 -13.67 -16.40
N PRO A 418 -15.69 -14.81 -16.70
CA PRO A 418 -15.04 -16.11 -16.73
C PRO A 418 -13.93 -16.22 -17.77
N LEU A 419 -12.98 -17.12 -17.52
CA LEU A 419 -11.88 -17.40 -18.45
C LEU A 419 -12.41 -17.87 -19.82
N GLY A 420 -11.77 -17.41 -20.90
CA GLY A 420 -12.18 -17.70 -22.28
C GLY A 420 -13.07 -16.63 -22.92
N TYR A 421 -13.58 -15.68 -22.15
CA TYR A 421 -14.41 -14.58 -22.64
C TYR A 421 -13.66 -13.25 -22.50
N ASP A 422 -13.28 -12.64 -23.62
CA ASP A 422 -12.50 -11.39 -23.62
C ASP A 422 -13.39 -10.17 -23.85
N VAL A 423 -13.81 -9.52 -22.75
CA VAL A 423 -14.72 -8.37 -22.76
C VAL A 423 -13.91 -7.07 -22.72
N GLN A 424 -13.52 -6.58 -23.90
CA GLN A 424 -12.77 -5.32 -24.07
C GLN A 424 -13.67 -4.08 -24.18
N GLY A 425 -14.99 -4.28 -24.33
CA GLY A 425 -15.96 -3.21 -24.53
C GLY A 425 -17.40 -3.71 -24.42
N PHE A 426 -18.36 -2.78 -24.47
CA PHE A 426 -19.77 -3.09 -24.26
C PHE A 426 -20.66 -2.59 -25.41
N PRO A 427 -21.61 -3.40 -25.91
CA PRO A 427 -21.79 -4.82 -25.58
C PRO A 427 -20.70 -5.70 -26.21
N THR A 428 -20.40 -6.84 -25.59
CA THR A 428 -19.64 -7.93 -26.21
C THR A 428 -20.50 -9.18 -26.16
N ILE A 429 -20.62 -9.89 -27.29
CA ILE A 429 -21.50 -11.07 -27.41
C ILE A 429 -20.66 -12.28 -27.80
N TYR A 430 -20.94 -13.42 -27.16
CA TYR A 430 -20.31 -14.70 -27.44
C TYR A 430 -21.36 -15.78 -27.64
N PHE A 431 -21.05 -16.73 -28.51
CA PHE A 431 -21.81 -17.95 -28.72
C PHE A 431 -20.97 -19.16 -28.25
N ALA A 432 -21.44 -19.88 -27.23
CA ALA A 432 -20.80 -21.06 -26.66
C ALA A 432 -21.49 -22.33 -27.18
N PRO A 433 -20.93 -23.01 -28.20
CA PRO A 433 -21.62 -24.10 -28.88
C PRO A 433 -21.66 -25.39 -28.05
N VAL A 434 -22.63 -26.25 -28.35
CA VAL A 434 -22.62 -27.66 -27.93
C VAL A 434 -21.29 -28.32 -28.31
N GLY A 435 -20.69 -29.01 -27.33
CA GLY A 435 -19.41 -29.71 -27.51
C GLY A 435 -18.16 -28.84 -27.68
N LYS A 436 -18.27 -27.50 -27.61
CA LYS A 436 -17.13 -26.56 -27.77
C LYS A 436 -17.13 -25.42 -26.74
N LYS A 437 -17.43 -25.76 -25.47
CA LYS A 437 -17.56 -24.78 -24.38
C LYS A 437 -16.27 -24.05 -24.01
N ASP A 438 -15.13 -24.68 -24.26
CA ASP A 438 -13.78 -24.13 -24.13
C ASP A 438 -13.38 -23.20 -25.30
N GLN A 439 -14.17 -23.16 -26.37
CA GLN A 439 -13.92 -22.37 -27.58
C GLN A 439 -15.15 -21.50 -27.94
N PRO A 440 -15.56 -20.56 -27.05
CA PRO A 440 -16.68 -19.70 -27.33
C PRO A 440 -16.35 -18.77 -28.52
N ILE A 441 -17.30 -18.63 -29.43
CA ILE A 441 -17.17 -17.87 -30.66
C ILE A 441 -17.60 -16.43 -30.37
N ARG A 442 -16.70 -15.47 -30.52
CA ARG A 442 -17.06 -14.05 -30.41
C ARG A 442 -17.94 -13.67 -31.59
N TYR A 443 -19.09 -13.05 -31.32
CA TYR A 443 -19.92 -12.49 -32.38
C TYR A 443 -19.26 -11.21 -32.90
N GLU A 444 -18.80 -11.24 -34.14
CA GLU A 444 -18.29 -10.08 -34.86
C GLU A 444 -19.30 -9.66 -35.93
N VAL A 445 -19.55 -8.36 -36.02
CA VAL A 445 -20.35 -7.82 -37.12
C VAL A 445 -19.49 -7.93 -38.37
N THR A 446 -19.83 -8.86 -39.25
CA THR A 446 -19.29 -8.88 -40.60
C THR A 446 -19.87 -7.66 -41.32
N HIS A 447 -18.98 -6.72 -41.67
CA HIS A 447 -19.33 -5.53 -42.45
C HIS A 447 -19.51 -5.86 -43.93
#